data_AF-A0A6B3E0V6-F1
#
_entry.id   AF-A0A6B3E0V6-F1
#
_cell.length_a   1.000
_cell.length_b   1.000
_cell.length_c   1.000
_cell.angle_alpha   90.00
_cell.angle_beta   90.00
_cell.angle_gamma   90.00
#
_symmetry.space_group_name_H-M   'P 1'
#
loop_
_entity.id
_entity.type
_entity.pdbx_description
1 polymer ?
#
loop_
_entity_poly.entity_id
_entity_poly.type
_entity_poly.pdbx_seq_one_letter_code
_entity_poly.pdbx_strand_id
1 'polypeptide(L)'
;MRSRAADAEPDVYLDVPLLKVDEIDLDVENLRAHVSLQAEVLDLLKLNVGADVALGRVHLGISGVEAQARLKVRLDNVASIINRVLTTLDRNPQILEDLTRGVGAAVQDIGGGARQAVGELGAGTGRAVGDIGRGAGSAVRDVGRGAGEGVRDVGRGVGRGVEDVGRGAGGAVEGVG
;
A
#
# COMPACT_ATOMS: atom_id res chain seq x y z
N MET A 1 35.88 -18.82 -43.57
CA MET A 1 35.70 -17.70 -42.62
C MET A 1 34.95 -18.21 -41.39
N ARG A 2 35.66 -18.72 -40.39
CA ARG A 2 35.07 -19.22 -39.13
C ARG A 2 35.85 -18.60 -37.96
N SER A 3 35.15 -18.28 -36.87
CA SER A 3 35.67 -17.78 -35.58
C SER A 3 35.99 -16.28 -35.47
N ARG A 4 34.96 -15.42 -35.48
CA ARG A 4 35.06 -14.07 -34.86
C ARG A 4 34.04 -13.85 -33.73
N ALA A 5 33.11 -14.79 -33.53
CA ALA A 5 32.04 -14.67 -32.52
C ALA A 5 32.41 -15.27 -31.15
N ALA A 6 33.38 -16.20 -31.08
CA ALA A 6 33.77 -16.86 -29.83
C ALA A 6 34.71 -16.01 -28.93
N ASP A 7 35.24 -14.92 -29.46
CA ASP A 7 36.29 -14.10 -28.83
C ASP A 7 35.83 -12.66 -28.51
N ALA A 8 34.53 -12.39 -28.68
CA ALA A 8 33.95 -11.09 -28.34
C ALA A 8 33.54 -11.06 -26.86
N GLU A 9 33.83 -9.94 -26.21
CA GLU A 9 33.63 -9.73 -24.77
C GLU A 9 32.18 -10.06 -24.36
N PRO A 10 31.97 -10.87 -23.30
CA PRO A 10 30.64 -11.23 -22.84
C PRO A 10 29.91 -10.02 -22.22
N ASP A 11 28.60 -9.90 -22.48
CA ASP A 11 27.77 -8.86 -21.86
C ASP A 11 27.62 -9.08 -20.35
N VAL A 12 27.60 -10.34 -19.92
CA VAL A 12 27.65 -10.72 -18.51
C VAL A 12 28.76 -11.73 -18.31
N TYR A 13 29.71 -11.38 -17.45
CA TYR A 13 30.78 -12.28 -17.01
C TYR A 13 30.75 -12.42 -15.48
N LEU A 14 30.54 -13.64 -15.02
CA LEU A 14 30.68 -14.01 -13.62
C LEU A 14 31.78 -15.07 -13.53
N ASP A 15 32.85 -14.76 -12.80
CA ASP A 15 33.96 -15.66 -12.53
C ASP A 15 34.11 -15.83 -11.02
N VAL A 16 33.82 -17.03 -10.54
CA VAL A 16 33.96 -17.46 -9.16
C VAL A 16 35.10 -18.48 -9.13
N PRO A 17 36.35 -18.04 -8.91
CA PRO A 17 37.53 -18.90 -9.01
C PRO A 17 37.64 -19.90 -7.86
N LEU A 18 36.94 -19.64 -6.75
CA LEU A 18 36.86 -20.54 -5.60
C LEU A 18 35.56 -20.27 -4.83
N LEU A 19 34.61 -21.19 -4.96
CA LEU A 19 33.39 -21.28 -4.20
C LEU A 19 33.60 -22.35 -3.13
N LYS A 20 33.70 -21.94 -1.86
CA LYS A 20 33.75 -22.87 -0.73
C LYS A 20 32.36 -22.98 -0.11
N VAL A 21 31.91 -24.21 0.12
CA VAL A 21 30.73 -24.52 0.90
C VAL A 21 31.15 -25.48 1.99
N ASP A 22 30.93 -25.10 3.25
CA ASP A 22 31.39 -25.90 4.38
C ASP A 22 30.61 -27.20 4.51
N GLU A 23 29.31 -27.18 4.23
CA GLU A 23 28.45 -28.37 4.28
C GLU A 23 27.23 -28.21 3.37
N ILE A 24 26.85 -29.29 2.69
CA ILE A 24 25.63 -29.44 1.92
C ILE A 24 24.88 -30.65 2.48
N ASP A 25 23.68 -30.43 2.99
CA ASP A 25 22.84 -31.47 3.61
C ASP A 25 21.58 -31.70 2.76
N LEU A 26 21.39 -32.92 2.27
CA LEU A 26 20.22 -33.34 1.49
C LEU A 26 19.47 -34.46 2.22
N ASP A 27 18.31 -34.11 2.77
CA ASP A 27 17.31 -35.07 3.23
C ASP A 27 16.27 -35.34 2.14
N VAL A 28 16.22 -36.57 1.65
CA VAL A 28 15.30 -37.02 0.61
C VAL A 28 14.45 -38.16 1.13
N GLU A 29 13.14 -38.00 1.08
CA GLU A 29 12.19 -39.06 1.41
C GLU A 29 11.70 -39.76 0.15
N ASN A 30 11.43 -41.06 0.26
CA ASN A 30 10.86 -41.91 -0.78
C ASN A 30 11.63 -41.87 -2.12
N LEU A 31 12.97 -41.82 -2.07
CA LEU A 31 13.82 -41.82 -3.24
C LEU A 31 13.64 -43.13 -4.03
N ARG A 32 13.15 -43.01 -5.27
CA ARG A 32 13.11 -44.12 -6.22
C ARG A 32 14.11 -43.87 -7.33
N ALA A 33 14.92 -44.87 -7.63
CA ALA A 33 15.89 -44.82 -8.71
C ALA A 33 15.78 -46.09 -9.56
N HIS A 34 15.86 -45.93 -10.87
CA HIS A 34 15.96 -47.04 -11.81
C HIS A 34 17.35 -47.02 -12.43
N VAL A 35 18.09 -48.12 -12.33
CA VAL A 35 19.42 -48.25 -12.91
C VAL A 35 19.38 -49.36 -13.95
N SER A 36 19.71 -49.02 -15.19
CA SER A 36 19.86 -49.99 -16.27
C SER A 36 21.27 -49.94 -16.85
N LEU A 37 21.89 -51.12 -16.99
CA LEU A 37 23.16 -51.32 -17.67
C LEU A 37 22.90 -52.17 -18.90
N GLN A 38 23.15 -51.57 -20.07
CA GLN A 38 23.17 -52.27 -21.34
C GLN A 38 24.63 -52.34 -21.83
N ALA A 39 25.13 -53.55 -22.03
CA ALA A 39 26.46 -53.80 -22.55
C ALA A 39 26.38 -54.76 -23.74
N GLU A 40 26.96 -54.37 -24.87
CA GLU A 40 27.10 -55.22 -26.05
C GLU A 40 28.61 -55.45 -26.31
N VAL A 41 29.03 -56.71 -26.36
CA VAL A 41 30.42 -57.10 -26.65
C VAL A 41 30.44 -57.89 -27.95
N LEU A 42 30.84 -57.20 -29.03
CA LEU A 42 30.84 -57.71 -30.41
C LEU A 42 29.48 -58.34 -30.75
N ASP A 43 29.46 -59.29 -31.69
CA ASP A 43 28.27 -60.08 -32.03
C ASP A 43 28.02 -61.25 -31.06
N LEU A 44 28.78 -61.32 -29.94
CA LEU A 44 28.83 -62.49 -29.08
C LEU A 44 27.98 -62.35 -27.81
N LEU A 45 27.85 -61.14 -27.25
CA LEU A 45 27.13 -60.95 -26.00
C LEU A 45 26.34 -59.64 -25.96
N LYS A 46 25.04 -59.74 -25.64
CA LYS A 46 24.19 -58.62 -25.26
C LYS A 46 23.71 -58.82 -23.84
N LEU A 47 24.08 -57.92 -22.95
CA LEU A 47 23.73 -57.95 -21.53
C LEU A 47 22.84 -56.74 -21.22
N ASN A 48 21.64 -57.02 -20.70
CA ASN A 48 20.71 -56.02 -20.18
C ASN A 48 20.45 -56.34 -18.71
N VAL A 49 20.84 -55.45 -17.81
CA VAL A 49 20.58 -55.57 -16.37
C VAL A 49 19.84 -54.33 -15.92
N GLY A 50 18.67 -54.49 -15.31
CA GLY A 50 17.89 -53.41 -14.71
C GLY A 50 17.70 -53.64 -13.22
N ALA A 51 17.70 -52.58 -12.43
CA ALA A 51 17.43 -52.59 -11.00
C ALA A 51 16.53 -51.40 -10.62
N ASP A 52 15.42 -51.70 -9.95
CA ASP A 52 14.56 -50.70 -9.30
C ASP A 52 14.95 -50.59 -7.82
N VAL A 53 15.29 -49.38 -7.39
CA VAL A 53 15.70 -49.05 -6.03
C VAL A 53 14.64 -48.12 -5.43
N ALA A 54 14.16 -48.44 -4.24
CA ALA A 54 13.29 -47.58 -3.46
C ALA A 54 13.87 -47.42 -2.05
N LEU A 55 14.09 -46.18 -1.64
CA LEU A 55 14.67 -45.80 -0.35
C LEU A 55 13.68 -44.89 0.39
N GLY A 56 13.34 -45.25 1.63
CA GLY A 56 12.33 -44.52 2.41
C GLY A 56 12.80 -43.14 2.88
N ARG A 57 14.02 -43.05 3.42
CA ARG A 57 14.68 -41.78 3.77
C ARG A 57 16.16 -41.90 3.48
N VAL A 58 16.72 -40.88 2.85
CA VAL A 58 18.13 -40.74 2.52
C VAL A 58 18.59 -39.42 3.08
N HIS A 59 19.67 -39.44 3.84
CA HIS A 59 20.36 -38.26 4.32
C HIS A 59 21.74 -38.24 3.66
N LEU A 60 22.06 -37.14 2.98
CA LEU A 60 23.33 -36.96 2.27
C LEU A 60 23.98 -35.65 2.73
N GLY A 61 24.90 -35.77 3.68
CA GLY A 61 25.81 -34.70 4.09
C GLY A 61 27.09 -34.71 3.26
N ILE A 62 27.40 -33.58 2.63
CA ILE A 62 28.63 -33.35 1.87
C ILE A 62 29.37 -32.19 2.54
N SER A 63 30.47 -32.47 3.23
CA SER A 63 31.28 -31.44 3.89
C SER A 63 32.47 -31.00 3.01
N GLY A 64 32.80 -29.71 3.05
CA GLY A 64 33.98 -29.14 2.40
C GLY A 64 33.93 -29.19 0.87
N VAL A 65 32.90 -28.58 0.26
CA VAL A 65 32.79 -28.47 -1.19
C VAL A 65 33.57 -27.27 -1.68
N GLU A 66 34.54 -27.52 -2.55
CA GLU A 66 35.23 -26.48 -3.31
C GLU A 66 34.84 -26.58 -4.79
N ALA A 67 34.24 -25.53 -5.32
CA ALA A 67 33.79 -25.46 -6.69
C ALA A 67 34.34 -24.20 -7.38
N GLN A 68 34.32 -24.19 -8.70
CA GLN A 68 34.64 -23.00 -9.48
C GLN A 68 33.48 -22.78 -10.46
N ALA A 69 33.00 -21.55 -10.60
CA ALA A 69 31.87 -21.24 -11.47
C ALA A 69 32.24 -20.10 -12.42
N ARG A 70 32.15 -20.35 -13.73
CA ARG A 70 32.32 -19.33 -14.76
C ARG A 70 31.06 -19.28 -15.61
N LEU A 71 30.40 -18.13 -15.63
CA LEU A 71 29.24 -17.85 -16.44
C LEU A 71 29.57 -16.70 -17.40
N LYS A 72 29.57 -17.01 -18.70
CA LYS A 72 29.68 -16.04 -19.80
C LYS A 72 28.35 -16.01 -20.52
N VAL A 73 27.65 -14.86 -20.50
CA VAL A 73 26.38 -14.69 -21.21
C VAL A 73 26.52 -13.63 -22.28
N ARG A 74 25.94 -13.91 -23.44
CA ARG A 74 25.78 -12.99 -24.55
C ARG A 74 24.31 -12.62 -24.69
N LEU A 75 24.01 -11.33 -24.68
CA LEU A 75 22.66 -10.77 -24.69
C LEU A 75 22.25 -10.25 -26.08
N ASP A 76 22.96 -10.67 -27.15
CA ASP A 76 22.63 -10.33 -28.54
C ASP A 76 21.14 -10.62 -28.88
N ASN A 77 20.58 -11.69 -28.29
CA ASN A 77 19.17 -12.05 -28.45
C ASN A 77 18.22 -11.15 -27.65
N VAL A 78 18.64 -10.57 -26.54
CA VAL A 78 17.81 -9.64 -25.75
C VAL A 78 17.59 -8.34 -26.50
N ALA A 79 18.63 -7.81 -27.14
CA ALA A 79 18.50 -6.63 -28.01
C ALA A 79 17.51 -6.90 -29.17
N SER A 80 17.56 -8.09 -29.77
CA SER A 80 16.60 -8.52 -30.80
C SER A 80 15.16 -8.63 -30.25
N ILE A 81 14.99 -9.15 -29.04
CA ILE A 81 13.69 -9.22 -28.37
C ILE A 81 13.15 -7.81 -28.12
N ILE A 82 13.95 -6.89 -27.57
CA ILE A 82 13.54 -5.51 -27.32
C ILE A 82 13.16 -4.82 -28.63
N ASN A 83 13.99 -4.93 -29.67
CA ASN A 83 13.67 -4.37 -30.99
C ASN A 83 12.37 -4.96 -31.57
N ARG A 84 12.14 -6.26 -31.40
CA ARG A 84 10.90 -6.90 -31.83
C ARG A 84 9.69 -6.43 -31.03
N VAL A 85 9.82 -6.24 -29.71
CA VAL A 85 8.77 -5.67 -28.86
C VAL A 85 8.46 -4.23 -29.28
N LEU A 86 9.49 -3.38 -29.43
CA LEU A 86 9.33 -2.00 -29.89
C LEU A 86 8.68 -1.93 -31.28
N THR A 87 9.14 -2.74 -32.23
CA THR A 87 8.52 -2.83 -33.57
C THR A 87 7.07 -3.34 -33.49
N THR A 88 6.77 -4.22 -32.55
CA THR A 88 5.40 -4.72 -32.35
C THR A 88 4.50 -3.63 -31.77
N LEU A 89 4.99 -2.83 -30.82
CA LEU A 89 4.28 -1.67 -30.29
C LEU A 89 4.08 -0.60 -31.37
N ASP A 90 5.09 -0.31 -32.17
CA ASP A 90 5.02 0.65 -33.29
C ASP A 90 3.98 0.22 -34.34
N ARG A 91 3.88 -1.08 -34.62
CA ARG A 91 2.91 -1.63 -35.57
C ARG A 91 1.52 -1.85 -35.00
N ASN A 92 1.36 -1.79 -33.68
CA ASN A 92 0.09 -2.02 -33.00
C ASN A 92 -0.14 -0.92 -31.96
N PRO A 93 -0.31 0.35 -32.39
CA PRO A 93 -0.51 1.47 -31.48
C PRO A 93 -1.77 1.32 -30.62
N GLN A 94 -2.76 0.54 -31.05
CA GLN A 94 -3.94 0.22 -30.23
C GLN A 94 -3.60 -0.40 -28.86
N ILE A 95 -2.46 -1.09 -28.71
CA ILE A 95 -2.00 -1.62 -27.41
C ILE A 95 -1.73 -0.48 -26.42
N LEU A 96 -1.20 0.65 -26.90
CA LEU A 96 -0.98 1.86 -26.09
C LEU A 96 -2.31 2.56 -25.79
N GLU A 97 -3.27 2.57 -26.72
CA GLU A 97 -4.60 3.14 -26.49
C GLU A 97 -5.40 2.35 -25.44
N ASP A 98 -5.34 1.03 -25.47
CA ASP A 98 -6.00 0.17 -24.47
C ASP A 98 -5.38 0.37 -23.08
N LEU A 99 -4.04 0.46 -23.01
CA LEU A 99 -3.33 0.71 -21.75
C LEU A 99 -3.61 2.12 -21.20
N THR A 100 -3.59 3.14 -22.07
CA THR A 100 -3.88 4.53 -21.66
C THR A 100 -5.35 4.74 -21.28
N ARG A 101 -6.30 4.04 -21.92
CA ARG A 101 -7.70 4.02 -21.47
C ARG A 101 -7.86 3.33 -20.11
N GLY A 102 -7.20 2.20 -19.89
CA GLY A 102 -7.22 1.49 -18.61
C GLY A 102 -6.62 2.33 -17.46
N VAL A 103 -5.47 2.96 -17.69
CA VAL A 103 -4.84 3.87 -16.73
C VAL A 103 -5.67 5.15 -16.55
N GLY A 104 -6.24 5.70 -17.62
CA GLY A 104 -7.09 6.88 -17.58
C GLY A 104 -8.37 6.67 -16.77
N ALA A 105 -9.01 5.50 -16.91
CA ALA A 105 -10.18 5.12 -16.11
C ALA A 105 -9.81 5.01 -14.62
N ALA A 106 -8.72 4.33 -14.28
CA ALA A 106 -8.27 4.20 -12.90
C ALA A 106 -7.97 5.56 -12.24
N VAL A 107 -7.35 6.49 -12.98
CA VAL A 107 -7.09 7.86 -12.50
C VAL A 107 -8.39 8.67 -12.37
N GLN A 108 -9.34 8.51 -13.30
CA GLN A 108 -10.65 9.16 -13.21
C GLN A 108 -11.47 8.67 -12.03
N ASP A 109 -11.46 7.37 -11.73
CA ASP A 109 -12.17 6.79 -10.60
C ASP A 109 -11.60 7.30 -9.27
N ILE A 110 -10.27 7.34 -9.15
CA ILE A 110 -9.59 7.93 -7.98
C ILE A 110 -9.92 9.42 -7.85
N GLY A 111 -9.86 10.17 -8.95
CA GLY A 111 -10.18 11.60 -8.96
C GLY A 111 -11.65 11.90 -8.64
N GLY A 112 -12.57 11.06 -9.11
CA GLY A 112 -14.00 11.13 -8.84
C GLY A 112 -14.31 10.84 -7.37
N GLY A 113 -13.75 9.74 -6.84
CA GLY A 113 -13.89 9.36 -5.43
C GLY A 113 -13.32 10.42 -4.48
N ALA A 114 -12.16 10.99 -4.80
CA ALA A 114 -11.58 12.07 -4.00
C ALA A 114 -12.46 13.35 -4.00
N ARG A 115 -13.02 13.75 -5.15
CA ARG A 115 -13.93 14.90 -5.22
C ARG A 115 -15.23 14.66 -4.46
N GLN A 116 -15.79 13.45 -4.56
CA GLN A 116 -16.99 13.09 -3.81
C GLN A 116 -16.74 13.13 -2.31
N ALA A 117 -15.64 12.53 -1.84
CA ALA A 117 -15.26 12.55 -0.42
C ALA A 117 -15.08 13.99 0.09
N VAL A 118 -14.40 14.85 -0.66
CA VAL A 118 -14.24 16.28 -0.31
C VAL A 118 -15.58 17.02 -0.31
N GLY A 119 -16.47 16.74 -1.27
CA GLY A 119 -17.80 17.33 -1.35
C GLY A 119 -18.70 16.94 -0.16
N GLU A 120 -18.68 15.66 0.21
CA GLU A 120 -19.42 15.15 1.37
C GLU A 120 -18.87 15.73 2.69
N LEU A 121 -17.54 15.83 2.82
CA LEU A 121 -16.90 16.43 3.98
C LEU A 121 -17.23 17.92 4.11
N GLY A 122 -17.20 18.66 3.00
CA GLY A 122 -17.56 20.08 2.92
C GLY A 122 -19.04 20.33 3.27
N ALA A 123 -19.95 19.49 2.76
CA ALA A 123 -21.36 19.56 3.11
C ALA A 123 -21.64 19.17 4.57
N GLY A 124 -20.90 18.21 5.12
CA GLY A 124 -20.97 17.82 6.53
C GLY A 124 -20.49 18.93 7.47
N THR A 125 -19.32 19.51 7.19
CA THR A 125 -18.77 20.64 7.95
C THR A 125 -19.64 21.88 7.85
N GLY A 126 -20.16 22.21 6.66
CA GLY A 126 -21.07 23.35 6.47
C GLY A 126 -22.36 23.22 7.30
N ARG A 127 -22.93 22.01 7.38
CA ARG A 127 -24.09 21.73 8.26
C ARG A 127 -23.74 21.88 9.73
N ALA A 128 -22.65 21.27 10.18
CA ALA A 128 -22.22 21.34 11.58
C ALA A 128 -21.94 22.78 12.04
N VAL A 129 -21.26 23.58 11.21
CA VAL A 129 -21.03 25.01 11.50
C VAL A 129 -22.35 25.79 11.53
N GLY A 130 -23.29 25.49 10.61
CA GLY A 130 -24.62 26.08 10.61
C GLY A 130 -25.44 25.76 11.87
N ASP A 131 -25.37 24.51 12.34
CA ASP A 131 -26.02 24.08 13.59
C ASP A 131 -25.42 24.77 14.82
N ILE A 132 -24.09 24.85 14.90
CA ILE A 132 -23.39 25.57 15.97
C ILE A 132 -23.76 27.06 15.95
N GLY A 133 -23.78 27.69 14.77
CA GLY A 133 -24.16 29.09 14.63
C GLY A 133 -25.59 29.37 15.07
N ARG A 134 -26.54 28.48 14.74
CA ARG A 134 -27.92 28.57 15.22
C ARG A 134 -28.03 28.38 16.73
N GLY A 135 -27.35 27.37 17.28
CA GLY A 135 -27.33 27.08 18.71
C GLY A 135 -26.75 28.24 19.52
N ALA A 136 -25.59 28.76 19.10
CA ALA A 136 -24.95 29.93 19.71
C ALA A 136 -25.85 31.18 19.62
N GLY A 137 -26.47 31.43 18.45
CA GLY A 137 -27.38 32.54 18.28
C GLY A 137 -28.61 32.46 19.18
N SER A 138 -29.17 31.27 19.40
CA SER A 138 -30.26 31.06 20.36
C SER A 138 -29.82 31.29 21.79
N ALA A 139 -28.67 30.72 22.20
CA ALA A 139 -28.14 30.92 23.55
C ALA A 139 -27.88 32.41 23.87
N VAL A 140 -27.32 33.17 22.93
CA VAL A 140 -27.11 34.62 23.10
C VAL A 140 -28.43 35.38 23.23
N ARG A 141 -29.46 35.01 22.46
CA ARG A 141 -30.80 35.62 22.59
C ARG A 141 -31.43 35.32 23.94
N ASP A 142 -31.33 34.08 24.41
CA ASP A 142 -31.90 33.65 25.69
C ASP A 142 -31.20 34.36 26.86
N VAL A 143 -29.87 34.47 26.82
CA VAL A 143 -29.08 35.24 27.80
C VAL A 143 -29.46 36.73 27.76
N GLY A 144 -29.57 37.33 26.56
CA GLY A 144 -29.95 38.72 26.40
C GLY A 144 -31.35 39.01 26.94
N ARG A 145 -32.30 38.08 26.73
CA ARG A 145 -33.66 38.18 27.27
C ARG A 145 -33.66 38.06 28.79
N GLY A 146 -33.00 37.04 29.34
CA GLY A 146 -32.92 36.83 30.79
C GLY A 146 -32.25 37.99 31.52
N ALA A 147 -31.16 38.53 30.96
CA ALA A 147 -30.51 39.72 31.50
C ALA A 147 -31.42 40.96 31.43
N GLY A 148 -32.12 41.17 30.31
CA GLY A 148 -33.07 42.27 30.16
C GLY A 148 -34.27 42.19 31.09
N GLU A 149 -34.80 41.00 31.33
CA GLU A 149 -35.87 40.75 32.31
C GLU A 149 -35.36 41.03 33.74
N GLY A 150 -34.18 40.51 34.11
CA GLY A 150 -33.58 40.74 35.42
C GLY A 150 -33.32 42.23 35.72
N VAL A 151 -32.81 43.00 34.76
CA VAL A 151 -32.61 44.46 34.92
C VAL A 151 -33.95 45.19 35.13
N ARG A 152 -35.01 44.78 34.41
CA ARG A 152 -36.34 45.38 34.58
C ARG A 152 -36.93 45.05 35.97
N ASP A 153 -36.74 43.83 36.46
CA ASP A 153 -37.18 43.44 37.80
C ASP A 153 -36.46 44.23 38.89
N VAL A 154 -35.14 44.36 38.79
CA VAL A 154 -34.34 45.18 39.71
C VAL A 154 -34.79 46.64 39.66
N GLY A 155 -34.96 47.21 38.46
CA GLY A 155 -35.42 48.59 38.30
C GLY A 155 -36.80 48.84 38.93
N ARG A 156 -37.74 47.91 38.76
CA ARG A 156 -39.05 47.98 39.43
C ARG A 156 -38.94 47.86 40.94
N GLY A 157 -38.10 46.95 41.45
CA GLY A 157 -37.87 46.77 42.89
C GLY A 157 -37.29 48.02 43.53
N VAL A 158 -36.26 48.61 42.91
CA VAL A 158 -35.64 49.87 43.37
C VAL A 158 -36.66 51.02 43.31
N GLY A 159 -37.41 51.16 42.21
CA GLY A 159 -38.43 52.21 42.06
C GLY A 159 -39.47 52.16 43.17
N ARG A 160 -40.02 50.97 43.46
CA ARG A 160 -40.95 50.77 44.59
C ARG A 160 -40.33 51.11 45.93
N GLY A 161 -39.10 50.65 46.19
CA GLY A 161 -38.39 50.94 47.43
C GLY A 161 -38.16 52.43 47.67
N VAL A 162 -37.80 53.18 46.61
CA VAL A 162 -37.64 54.64 46.70
C VAL A 162 -38.99 55.35 46.92
N GLU A 163 -40.06 54.92 46.25
CA GLU A 163 -41.41 55.45 46.49
C GLU A 163 -41.88 55.21 47.94
N ASP A 164 -41.66 54.02 48.48
CA ASP A 164 -41.99 53.67 49.86
C ASP A 164 -41.22 54.54 50.87
N VAL A 165 -39.92 54.73 50.65
CA VAL A 165 -39.08 55.62 51.48
C VAL A 165 -39.54 57.08 51.35
N GLY A 166 -39.87 57.55 50.14
CA GLY A 166 -40.38 58.90 49.92
C GLY A 166 -41.71 59.15 50.62
N ARG A 167 -42.64 58.19 50.58
CA ARG A 167 -43.91 58.25 51.34
C ARG A 167 -43.66 58.24 52.84
N GLY A 168 -42.77 57.39 53.33
CA GLY A 168 -42.40 57.31 54.75
C GLY A 168 -41.77 58.61 55.27
N ALA A 169 -40.85 59.21 54.49
CA ALA A 169 -40.24 60.49 54.82
C ALA A 169 -41.23 61.66 54.71
N GLY A 170 -42.11 61.67 53.71
CA GLY A 170 -43.18 62.67 53.54
C GLY A 170 -44.17 62.69 54.70
N GLY A 171 -44.64 61.51 55.12
CA GLY A 171 -45.51 61.40 56.30
C GLY A 171 -44.81 61.80 57.61
N ALA A 172 -43.49 61.55 57.71
CA ALA A 172 -42.71 61.95 58.87
C ALA A 172 -42.49 63.48 58.96
N VAL A 173 -42.49 64.22 57.84
CA VAL A 173 -42.39 65.70 57.88
C VAL A 173 -43.73 66.38 58.10
N GLU A 174 -44.85 65.78 57.64
CA GLU A 174 -46.21 66.30 57.90
C GLU A 174 -46.64 66.13 59.36
N GLY A 175 -46.10 65.15 60.08
CA GLY A 175 -46.40 64.92 61.50
C GLY A 175 -45.68 65.82 62.51
N VAL A 176 -44.80 66.71 62.07
CA VAL A 176 -43.94 67.55 62.95
C VAL A 176 -44.10 69.06 62.66
N GLY A 177 -45.09 69.44 61.85
CA GLY A 177 -45.44 70.84 61.52
C GLY A 177 -46.63 71.39 62.31
#